data_AF-A0A925DD48-F1
#
_entry.id   AF-A0A925DD48-F1
#
_cell.length_a   1.000
_cell.length_b   1.000
_cell.length_c   1.000
_cell.angle_alpha   90.00
_cell.angle_beta   90.00
_cell.angle_gamma   90.00
#
_symmetry.space_group_name_H-M   'P 1'
#
loop_
_entity.id
_entity.type
_entity.pdbx_description
1 polymer ?
#
loop_
_entity_poly.entity_id
_entity_poly.type
_entity_poly.pdbx_seq_one_letter_code
_entity_poly.pdbx_strand_id
1 'polypeptide(L)'
;ETWADDLSKKFRPKLDSAKKAREIANIGREVAKLNNRIERAVKEDNKEQAEKLQTRLAELTRNLDELTIEPKPEPMENSPELVKQVYLRTLSRYPSPDEMNRCTDYLASASSPLEGAKGLLWTLINTKEFIVNH
;
A
#
# COMPACT_ATOMS: atom_id res chain seq x y z
N GLU A 1 1.96 11.69 -24.38
CA GLU A 1 1.71 11.03 -23.08
C GLU A 1 2.70 11.59 -22.07
N THR A 2 2.27 11.94 -20.86
CA THR A 2 3.19 12.41 -19.81
C THR A 2 4.00 11.23 -19.27
N TRP A 3 5.27 11.42 -18.95
CA TRP A 3 6.12 10.38 -18.34
C TRP A 3 5.50 9.76 -17.08
N ALA A 4 4.70 10.53 -16.32
CA ALA A 4 3.92 10.02 -15.21
C ALA A 4 2.82 9.02 -15.63
N ASP A 5 2.26 9.14 -16.84
CA ASP A 5 1.31 8.18 -17.42
C ASP A 5 2.01 6.90 -17.87
N ASP A 6 3.23 7.01 -18.42
CA ASP A 6 4.08 5.87 -18.78
C ASP A 6 4.55 5.08 -17.55
N LEU A 7 5.02 5.79 -16.52
CA LEU A 7 5.27 5.19 -15.20
C LEU A 7 4.00 4.59 -14.61
N SER A 8 2.88 5.30 -14.67
CA SER A 8 1.61 4.77 -14.18
C SER A 8 1.26 3.47 -14.89
N LYS A 9 1.42 3.37 -16.21
CA LYS A 9 1.23 2.15 -16.99
C LYS A 9 2.19 1.02 -16.56
N LYS A 10 3.48 1.32 -16.39
CA LYS A 10 4.52 0.35 -15.98
C LYS A 10 4.31 -0.19 -14.56
N PHE A 11 3.74 0.64 -13.68
CA PHE A 11 3.55 0.35 -12.26
C PHE A 11 2.08 0.22 -11.83
N ARG A 12 1.13 0.07 -12.77
CA ARG A 12 -0.26 -0.20 -12.38
C ARG A 12 -0.24 -1.45 -11.53
N PRO A 13 -0.78 -1.41 -10.29
CA PRO A 13 -1.01 -2.64 -9.57
C PRO A 13 -1.85 -3.51 -10.50
N LYS A 14 -1.34 -4.70 -10.84
CA LYS A 14 -2.11 -5.67 -11.58
C LYS A 14 -3.43 -5.84 -10.82
N LEU A 15 -4.51 -5.83 -11.58
CA LEU A 15 -5.95 -6.07 -11.32
C LEU A 15 -6.43 -6.59 -9.93
N ASP A 16 -5.55 -7.18 -9.13
CA ASP A 16 -5.71 -7.70 -7.79
C ASP A 16 -6.18 -6.67 -6.75
N SER A 17 -5.82 -5.39 -6.83
CA SER A 17 -6.31 -4.38 -5.86
C SER A 17 -7.84 -4.21 -5.90
N ALA A 18 -8.44 -4.29 -7.10
CA ALA A 18 -9.88 -4.20 -7.26
C ALA A 18 -10.61 -5.47 -6.76
N LYS A 19 -9.98 -6.65 -6.95
CA LYS A 19 -10.48 -7.90 -6.35
C LYS A 19 -10.36 -7.87 -4.83
N LYS A 20 -9.21 -7.46 -4.29
CA LYS A 20 -8.94 -7.33 -2.85
C LYS A 20 -9.93 -6.35 -2.20
N ALA A 21 -10.18 -5.20 -2.83
CA ALA A 21 -11.19 -4.25 -2.36
C ALA A 21 -12.61 -4.84 -2.32
N ARG A 22 -12.98 -5.63 -3.33
CA ARG A 22 -14.28 -6.34 -3.33
C ARG A 22 -14.35 -7.42 -2.25
N GLU A 23 -13.27 -8.16 -2.02
CA GLU A 23 -13.16 -9.18 -0.97
C GLU A 23 -13.33 -8.56 0.42
N ILE A 24 -12.61 -7.47 0.70
CA ILE A 24 -12.71 -6.70 1.96
C ILE A 24 -14.14 -6.19 2.17
N ALA A 25 -14.76 -5.62 1.14
CA ALA A 25 -16.15 -5.16 1.22
C ALA A 25 -17.14 -6.30 1.44
N ASN A 26 -16.86 -7.50 0.91
CA ASN A 26 -17.69 -8.67 1.13
C ASN A 26 -17.58 -9.20 2.56
N ILE A 27 -16.35 -9.33 3.08
CA ILE A 27 -16.07 -9.77 4.46
C ILE A 27 -16.65 -8.78 5.47
N GLY A 28 -16.51 -7.47 5.24
CA GLY A 28 -17.11 -6.45 6.11
C GLY A 28 -18.63 -6.57 6.23
N ARG A 29 -19.33 -6.91 5.13
CA ARG A 29 -20.78 -7.18 5.15
C ARG A 29 -21.12 -8.45 5.95
N GLU A 30 -20.29 -9.49 5.85
CA GLU A 30 -20.49 -10.74 6.61
C GLU A 30 -20.25 -10.54 8.11
N VAL A 31 -19.22 -9.77 8.49
CA VAL A 31 -18.96 -9.39 9.89
C VAL A 31 -20.15 -8.61 10.47
N ALA A 32 -20.70 -7.63 9.74
CA ALA A 32 -21.87 -6.88 10.18
C ALA A 32 -23.10 -7.78 10.42
N LYS A 33 -23.35 -8.75 9.55
CA LYS A 33 -24.44 -9.72 9.72
C LYS A 33 -24.23 -10.62 10.93
N LEU A 34 -23.00 -11.11 11.13
CA LEU A 34 -22.65 -11.95 12.28
C LEU A 34 -22.81 -11.19 13.59
N ASN A 35 -22.40 -9.92 13.64
CA ASN A 35 -22.56 -9.08 14.82
C ASN A 35 -24.04 -8.93 15.21
N ASN A 36 -24.93 -8.70 14.22
CA ASN A 36 -26.37 -8.67 14.48
C ASN A 36 -26.92 -10.03 14.99
N ARG A 37 -26.38 -11.15 14.50
CA ARG A 37 -26.76 -12.49 14.97
C ARG A 37 -26.27 -12.79 16.38
N ILE A 38 -25.06 -12.36 16.72
CA ILE A 38 -24.51 -12.47 18.09
C ILE A 38 -25.39 -11.67 19.03
N GLU A 39 -25.77 -10.44 18.68
CA GLU A 39 -26.65 -9.62 19.50
C GLU A 39 -28.01 -10.30 19.77
N ARG A 40 -28.59 -10.94 18.75
CA ARG A 40 -29.84 -11.71 18.92
C ARG A 40 -29.64 -12.95 19.80
N ALA A 41 -28.58 -13.73 19.57
CA ALA A 41 -28.28 -14.92 20.37
C ALA A 41 -28.03 -14.58 21.85
N VAL A 42 -27.39 -13.43 22.12
CA VAL A 42 -27.21 -12.91 23.48
C VAL A 42 -28.54 -12.48 24.10
N LYS A 43 -29.44 -11.84 23.33
CA LYS A 43 -30.80 -11.50 23.77
C LYS A 43 -31.66 -12.73 24.06
N GLU A 44 -31.44 -13.83 23.33
CA GLU A 44 -32.15 -15.11 23.48
C GLU A 44 -31.51 -16.04 24.53
N ASP A 45 -30.54 -15.53 25.33
CA ASP A 45 -29.72 -16.27 26.32
C ASP A 45 -29.05 -17.55 25.77
N ASN A 46 -28.87 -17.63 24.45
CA ASN A 46 -28.28 -18.79 23.79
C ASN A 46 -26.75 -18.63 23.70
N LYS A 47 -26.10 -18.83 24.85
CA LYS A 47 -24.63 -18.68 25.00
C LYS A 47 -23.83 -19.56 24.04
N GLU A 48 -24.29 -20.78 23.79
CA GLU A 48 -23.58 -21.70 22.89
C GLU A 48 -23.59 -21.19 21.43
N GLN A 49 -24.70 -20.63 20.99
CA GLN A 49 -24.77 -20.02 19.65
C GLN A 49 -23.97 -18.72 19.58
N ALA A 50 -23.99 -17.90 20.63
CA ALA A 50 -23.20 -16.67 20.68
C ALA A 50 -21.69 -16.93 20.58
N GLU A 51 -21.17 -17.93 21.30
CA GLU A 51 -19.75 -18.29 21.29
C GLU A 51 -19.29 -18.85 19.93
N LYS A 52 -20.11 -19.70 19.30
CA LYS A 52 -19.87 -20.21 17.94
C LYS A 52 -19.79 -19.06 16.92
N LEU A 53 -20.69 -18.08 17.02
CA LEU A 53 -20.73 -16.92 16.13
C LEU A 53 -19.55 -15.95 16.38
N GLN A 54 -19.13 -15.77 17.63
CA GLN A 54 -17.96 -14.97 17.99
C GLN A 54 -16.67 -15.58 17.43
N THR A 55 -16.53 -16.91 17.52
CA THR A 55 -15.38 -17.62 16.93
C THR A 55 -15.30 -17.38 15.42
N ARG A 56 -16.44 -17.46 14.73
CA ARG A 56 -16.53 -17.20 13.29
C ARG A 56 -16.23 -15.73 12.92
N LEU A 57 -16.66 -14.80 13.77
CA LEU A 57 -16.35 -13.38 13.63
C LEU A 57 -14.84 -13.12 13.78
N ALA A 58 -14.19 -13.74 14.76
CA ALA A 58 -12.75 -13.61 14.98
C ALA A 58 -11.94 -14.14 13.78
N GLU A 59 -12.36 -15.26 13.20
CA GLU A 59 -11.74 -15.82 11.99
C GLU A 59 -11.87 -14.88 10.79
N LEU A 60 -13.07 -14.32 10.54
CA LEU A 60 -13.29 -13.38 9.44
C LEU A 60 -12.54 -12.06 9.65
N THR A 61 -12.45 -11.58 10.88
CA THR A 61 -11.69 -10.38 11.23
C THR A 61 -10.20 -10.59 10.99
N ARG A 62 -9.66 -11.78 11.30
CA ARG A 62 -8.27 -12.13 11.01
C ARG A 62 -7.97 -12.24 9.51
N ASN A 63 -8.90 -12.80 8.72
CA ASN A 63 -8.78 -12.82 7.26
C ASN A 63 -8.83 -11.40 6.68
N LEU A 64 -9.67 -10.52 7.25
CA LEU A 64 -9.72 -9.12 6.87
C LEU A 64 -8.39 -8.43 7.17
N ASP A 65 -7.81 -8.67 8.35
CA ASP A 65 -6.50 -8.14 8.74
C ASP A 65 -5.41 -8.58 7.74
N GLU A 66 -5.38 -9.86 7.37
CA GLU A 66 -4.48 -10.41 6.34
C GLU A 66 -4.67 -9.75 4.96
N LEU A 67 -5.90 -9.40 4.61
CA LEU A 67 -6.23 -8.68 3.38
C LEU A 67 -5.98 -7.17 3.49
N THR A 68 -5.94 -6.58 4.69
CA THR A 68 -5.63 -5.17 4.91
C THR A 68 -4.17 -4.92 5.23
N ILE A 69 -3.41 -5.95 5.60
CA ILE A 69 -1.96 -5.95 5.49
C ILE A 69 -1.69 -5.77 3.99
N GLU A 70 -1.43 -4.51 3.64
CA GLU A 70 -0.81 -4.17 2.38
C GLU A 70 0.44 -5.05 2.29
N PRO A 71 0.70 -5.73 1.16
CA PRO A 71 1.96 -6.44 1.02
C PRO A 71 3.04 -5.43 1.35
N LYS A 72 3.81 -5.69 2.42
CA LYS A 72 5.05 -4.96 2.73
C LYS A 72 5.71 -4.71 1.39
N PRO A 73 5.90 -3.44 0.97
CA PRO A 73 6.19 -3.13 -0.41
C PRO A 73 7.32 -4.05 -0.83
N GLU A 74 7.01 -5.00 -1.73
CA GLU A 74 8.03 -5.87 -2.27
C GLU A 74 9.15 -4.93 -2.70
N PRO A 75 10.41 -5.15 -2.27
CA PRO A 75 11.48 -4.21 -2.51
C PRO A 75 11.42 -3.90 -3.99
N MET A 76 11.03 -2.67 -4.32
CA MET A 76 10.67 -2.28 -5.67
C MET A 76 11.84 -2.70 -6.55
N GLU A 77 11.69 -3.79 -7.30
CA GLU A 77 12.78 -4.41 -8.07
C GLU A 77 13.34 -3.42 -9.12
N ASN A 78 12.62 -2.31 -9.33
CA ASN A 78 12.92 -1.23 -10.25
C ASN A 78 13.17 0.14 -9.59
N SER A 79 13.31 0.22 -8.26
CA SER A 79 13.65 1.46 -7.54
C SER A 79 14.84 2.22 -8.14
N PRO A 80 16.00 1.59 -8.40
CA PRO A 80 17.17 2.34 -8.89
C PRO A 80 16.96 2.90 -10.30
N GLU A 81 16.18 2.22 -11.14
CA GLU A 81 15.86 2.71 -12.48
C GLU A 81 14.91 3.92 -12.40
N LEU A 82 13.94 3.87 -11.49
CA LEU A 82 13.02 4.97 -11.23
C LEU A 82 13.74 6.22 -10.71
N VAL A 83 14.67 6.07 -9.76
CA VAL A 83 15.49 7.19 -9.26
C VAL A 83 16.28 7.83 -10.41
N LYS A 84 16.95 7.02 -11.26
CA LYS A 84 17.69 7.55 -12.42
C LYS A 84 16.80 8.37 -13.34
N GLN A 85 15.60 7.89 -13.66
CA GLN A 85 14.67 8.61 -14.53
C GLN A 85 14.23 9.95 -13.91
N VAL A 86 13.93 9.97 -12.61
CA VAL A 86 13.54 11.21 -11.91
C VAL A 86 14.68 12.23 -11.93
N TYR A 87 15.91 11.79 -11.65
CA TYR A 87 17.10 12.66 -11.64
C TYR A 87 17.45 13.22 -13.03
N LEU A 88 17.42 12.37 -14.06
CA LEU A 88 17.66 12.81 -15.44
C LEU A 88 16.58 13.80 -15.91
N ARG A 89 15.36 13.70 -15.39
CA ARG A 89 14.26 14.60 -15.75
C ARG A 89 14.29 15.93 -15.02
N THR A 90 14.75 15.95 -13.77
CA THR A 90 14.76 17.13 -12.90
C THR A 90 16.05 17.92 -12.98
N LEU A 91 17.17 17.21 -12.85
CA LEU A 91 18.50 17.79 -12.75
C LEU A 91 19.38 17.49 -13.98
N SER A 92 18.85 16.73 -14.96
CA SER A 92 19.57 16.32 -16.19
C SER A 92 20.95 15.71 -15.91
N ARG A 93 21.09 15.03 -14.77
CA ARG A 93 22.30 14.31 -14.35
C ARG A 93 21.92 12.97 -13.75
N TYR A 94 22.89 12.05 -13.65
CA TYR A 94 22.71 10.82 -12.90
C TYR A 94 22.88 11.07 -11.39
N PRO A 95 22.12 10.34 -10.54
CA PRO A 95 22.35 10.36 -9.10
C PRO A 95 23.70 9.74 -8.75
N SER A 96 24.35 10.23 -7.70
CA SER A 96 25.53 9.59 -7.09
C SER A 96 25.13 8.30 -6.37
N PRO A 97 26.06 7.38 -6.05
CA PRO A 97 25.74 6.15 -5.33
C PRO A 97 25.10 6.38 -3.96
N ASP A 98 25.48 7.44 -3.24
CA ASP A 98 24.88 7.80 -1.96
C ASP A 98 23.41 8.26 -2.12
N GLU A 99 23.19 9.17 -3.07
CA GLU A 99 21.87 9.64 -3.51
C GLU A 99 20.96 8.48 -3.92
N MET A 100 21.51 7.54 -4.69
CA MET A 100 20.80 6.36 -5.15
C MET A 100 20.29 5.53 -3.97
N ASN A 101 21.12 5.30 -2.97
CA ASN A 101 20.74 4.56 -1.77
C ASN A 101 19.66 5.29 -0.99
N ARG A 102 19.83 6.59 -0.71
CA ARG A 102 18.83 7.40 0.02
C ARG A 102 17.49 7.44 -0.71
N CYS A 103 17.49 7.65 -2.03
CA CYS A 103 16.26 7.70 -2.82
C CYS A 103 15.61 6.32 -2.95
N THR A 104 16.40 5.24 -3.05
CA THR A 104 15.88 3.87 -3.09
C THR A 104 15.25 3.48 -1.76
N ASP A 105 15.85 3.89 -0.64
CA ASP A 105 15.30 3.71 0.70
C ASP A 105 13.99 4.49 0.91
N TYR A 106 13.97 5.75 0.44
CA TYR A 106 12.75 6.57 0.44
C TYR A 106 11.62 5.93 -0.39
N LEU A 107 11.93 5.40 -1.57
CA LEU A 107 10.97 4.69 -2.41
C LEU A 107 10.51 3.36 -1.78
N ALA A 108 11.37 2.68 -1.04
CA ALA A 108 11.03 1.45 -0.31
C ALA A 108 10.06 1.72 0.86
N SER A 109 10.12 2.92 1.45
CA SER A 109 9.15 3.36 2.48
C SER A 109 7.83 3.88 1.91
N ALA A 110 7.72 4.07 0.59
CA ALA A 110 6.50 4.58 -0.03
C ALA A 110 5.48 3.47 -0.32
N SER A 111 4.20 3.71 -0.02
CA SER A 111 3.11 2.77 -0.32
C SER A 111 2.89 2.51 -1.82
N SER A 112 3.46 3.34 -2.70
CA SER A 112 3.35 3.15 -4.14
C SER A 112 4.52 3.76 -4.91
N PRO A 113 5.00 3.11 -5.98
CA PRO A 113 6.09 3.62 -6.84
C PRO A 113 5.77 4.99 -7.44
N LEU A 114 4.50 5.21 -7.80
CA LEU A 114 4.07 6.49 -8.37
C LEU A 114 4.09 7.61 -7.33
N GLU A 115 3.62 7.33 -6.11
CA GLU A 115 3.63 8.31 -5.01
C GLU A 115 5.07 8.59 -4.55
N GLY A 116 5.90 7.56 -4.46
CA GLY A 116 7.33 7.70 -4.20
C GLY A 116 8.05 8.51 -5.27
N ALA A 117 7.75 8.29 -6.56
CA ALA A 117 8.33 9.06 -7.67
C ALA A 117 7.93 10.53 -7.65
N LYS A 118 6.65 10.83 -7.40
CA LYS A 118 6.16 12.20 -7.27
C LYS A 118 6.71 12.89 -6.02
N GLY A 119 6.79 12.18 -4.90
CA GLY A 119 7.39 12.65 -3.66
C GLY A 119 8.87 12.97 -3.88
N LEU A 120 9.61 12.07 -4.53
CA LEU A 120 11.01 12.29 -4.88
C LEU A 120 11.18 13.48 -5.84
N LEU A 121 10.34 13.60 -6.86
CA LEU A 121 10.32 14.75 -7.77
C LEU A 121 10.05 16.06 -7.02
N TRP A 122 9.05 16.08 -6.14
CA TRP A 122 8.70 17.24 -5.34
C TRP A 122 9.84 17.61 -4.38
N THR A 123 10.45 16.63 -3.72
CA THR A 123 11.64 16.80 -2.91
C THR A 123 12.78 17.39 -3.74
N LEU A 124 13.11 16.84 -4.91
CA LEU A 124 14.21 17.34 -5.75
C LEU A 124 13.96 18.76 -6.30
N ILE A 125 12.71 19.13 -6.54
CA ILE A 125 12.34 20.49 -6.94
C ILE A 125 12.45 21.47 -5.76
N ASN A 126 12.09 21.03 -4.54
CA ASN A 126 12.02 21.87 -3.36
C ASN A 126 13.27 21.84 -2.48
N THR A 127 14.19 20.90 -2.68
CA THR A 127 15.39 20.76 -1.84
C THR A 127 16.66 21.12 -2.61
N LYS A 128 17.38 22.11 -2.05
CA LYS A 128 18.84 22.18 -2.15
C LYS A 128 19.52 21.13 -1.23
N GLU A 129 18.75 20.40 -0.44
CA GLU A 129 19.24 19.49 0.62
C GLU A 129 19.77 18.14 0.15
N PHE A 130 19.57 17.77 -1.12
CA PHE A 130 20.27 16.61 -1.72
C PHE A 130 21.57 16.99 -2.45
N ILE A 131 21.82 18.29 -2.66
CA ILE A 131 23.00 18.76 -3.42
C ILE A 131 24.13 19.20 -2.47
N VAL A 132 23.87 19.54 -1.20
CA VAL A 132 24.83 20.34 -0.41
C VAL A 132 25.04 19.95 1.08
N ASN A 133 24.73 18.74 1.56
CA ASN A 133 25.22 18.29 2.90
C ASN A 133 24.98 16.77 3.08
N HIS A 134 25.91 15.88 3.44
CA HIS A 134 27.34 15.86 3.75
C HIS A 134 27.88 14.54 3.16
#